data_AF-A0A534VX01-F1
#
_entry.id   AF-A0A534VX01-F1
#
_cell.length_a   1.000
_cell.length_b   1.000
_cell.length_c   1.000
_cell.angle_alpha   90.00
_cell.angle_beta   90.00
_cell.angle_gamma   90.00
#
_symmetry.space_group_name_H-M   'P 1'
#
loop_
_entity.id
_entity.type
_entity.pdbx_description
1 polymer ?
#
loop_
_entity_poly.entity_id
_entity_poly.type
_entity_poly.pdbx_seq_one_letter_code
_entity_poly.pdbx_strand_id
1 'polypeptide(L)' 'MLQVKEPTLLDKIEARQAVVGICGLGYVGLPLALTFGEKGFPVIGFDIDARKISALEKGESYIRHIDAGRI' A
#
# COMPACT_ATOMS: atom_id res chain seq x y z
N MET A 1 -3.63 -11.17 37.02
CA MET A 1 -2.72 -10.95 35.88
C MET A 1 -3.59 -11.03 34.62
N LEU A 2 -3.80 -9.92 33.90
CA LEU A 2 -4.63 -9.91 32.69
C LEU A 2 -3.81 -10.49 31.54
N GLN A 3 -4.25 -11.62 30.97
CA GLN A 3 -3.72 -12.09 29.69
C GLN A 3 -4.26 -11.17 28.59
N VAL A 4 -3.39 -10.34 28.02
CA VAL A 4 -3.72 -9.62 26.78
C VAL A 4 -3.55 -10.61 25.64
N LYS A 5 -4.66 -10.93 24.96
CA LYS A 5 -4.63 -11.79 23.78
C LYS A 5 -4.05 -10.98 22.62
N GLU A 6 -3.06 -11.53 21.94
CA GLU A 6 -2.53 -10.94 20.71
C GLU A 6 -3.65 -10.78 19.66
N PRO A 7 -3.75 -9.62 18.99
CA PRO A 7 -4.77 -9.40 17.97
C PRO A 7 -4.55 -10.35 16.80
N THR A 8 -5.64 -10.99 16.38
CA THR A 8 -5.68 -11.85 15.20
C THR A 8 -5.53 -11.02 13.92
N LEU A 9 -5.36 -11.70 12.79
CA LEU A 9 -5.36 -11.01 11.49
C LEU A 9 -6.70 -10.29 11.22
N LEU A 10 -7.82 -10.91 11.60
CA LEU A 10 -9.14 -10.30 11.43
C LEU A 10 -9.26 -9.01 12.25
N ASP A 11 -8.84 -9.04 13.52
CA ASP A 11 -8.80 -7.85 14.38
C ASP A 11 -7.96 -6.73 13.74
N LYS A 12 -6.81 -7.08 13.16
CA LYS A 12 -5.93 -6.13 12.47
C LYS A 12 -6.55 -5.58 11.17
N ILE A 13 -7.31 -6.38 10.43
CA ILE A 13 -8.00 -5.92 9.22
C ILE A 13 -9.12 -4.94 9.59
N GLU A 14 -9.94 -5.29 10.58
CA GLU A 14 -11.04 -4.44 11.07
C GLU A 14 -10.51 -3.11 11.61
N ALA A 15 -9.37 -3.15 12.33
CA ALA A 15 -8.69 -1.97 12.86
C ALA A 15 -7.83 -1.22 11.82
N ARG A 16 -7.74 -1.69 10.57
CA ARG A 16 -6.84 -1.17 9.52
C ARG A 16 -5.35 -1.17 9.87
N GLN A 17 -4.93 -2.04 10.79
CA GLN A 17 -3.53 -2.22 11.21
C GLN A 17 -2.82 -3.34 10.45
N ALA A 18 -3.56 -4.14 9.68
CA ALA A 18 -2.96 -5.15 8.81
C ALA A 18 -2.16 -4.46 7.69
N VAL A 19 -0.92 -4.90 7.48
CA VAL A 19 -0.08 -4.40 6.39
C VAL A 19 -0.47 -5.09 5.09
N VAL A 20 -0.80 -4.31 4.07
CA VAL A 20 -1.16 -4.80 2.74
C VAL A 20 0.07 -4.81 1.85
N GLY A 21 0.52 -5.99 1.44
CA GLY A 21 1.59 -6.17 0.45
C GLY A 21 1.04 -6.28 -0.96
N ILE A 22 1.58 -5.52 -1.91
CA ILE A 22 1.17 -5.57 -3.32
C ILE A 22 2.38 -5.85 -4.21
N CYS A 23 2.34 -6.98 -4.91
CA CYS A 23 3.38 -7.39 -5.85
C CYS A 23 3.01 -6.99 -7.28
N GLY A 24 3.82 -6.12 -7.87
CA GLY A 24 3.62 -5.50 -9.18
C GLY A 24 2.90 -4.16 -9.06
N LEU A 25 3.59 -3.06 -9.32
CA LEU A 25 3.06 -1.68 -9.31
C LEU A 25 2.77 -1.20 -10.73
N GLY A 26 2.14 -2.07 -11.52
CA GLY A 26 1.67 -1.75 -12.86
C GLY A 26 0.33 -1.00 -12.84
N TYR A 27 -0.36 -1.04 -13.98
CA TYR A 27 -1.66 -0.40 -14.18
C TYR A 27 -2.72 -0.79 -13.14
N VAL A 28 -2.70 -2.01 -12.62
CA VAL A 28 -3.66 -2.47 -11.60
C VAL A 28 -3.12 -2.30 -10.19
N GLY A 29 -1.87 -2.69 -9.95
CA GLY A 29 -1.33 -2.75 -8.60
C GLY A 29 -1.05 -1.39 -7.99
N LEU A 30 -0.61 -0.39 -8.76
CA LEU A 30 -0.42 0.96 -8.22
C LEU A 30 -1.75 1.58 -7.76
N PRO A 31 -2.83 1.64 -8.58
CA PRO A 31 -4.13 2.10 -8.09
C PRO A 31 -4.65 1.33 -6.87
N LEU A 32 -4.40 0.02 -6.80
CA LEU A 32 -4.79 -0.79 -5.64
C LEU A 32 -4.02 -0.36 -4.38
N ALA A 33 -2.72 -0.14 -4.49
CA ALA A 33 -1.87 0.33 -3.39
C ALA A 33 -2.33 1.67 -2.85
N LEU A 34 -2.57 2.63 -3.76
CA LEU A 34 -3.07 3.95 -3.40
C LEU A 34 -4.44 3.85 -2.72
N THR A 35 -5.34 3.02 -3.25
CA THR A 35 -6.67 2.83 -2.67
C THR A 35 -6.59 2.30 -1.24
N PHE A 36 -5.73 1.32 -0.95
CA PHE A 36 -5.57 0.82 0.42
C PHE A 36 -4.96 1.88 1.35
N GLY A 37 -3.97 2.65 0.88
CA GLY A 37 -3.39 3.76 1.62
C GLY A 37 -4.42 4.84 1.95
N GLU A 38 -5.21 5.26 0.96
CA GLU A 38 -6.33 6.22 1.10
C GLU A 38 -7.42 5.71 2.06
N LYS A 39 -7.57 4.39 2.19
CA LYS A 39 -8.49 3.76 3.17
C LYS A 39 -7.89 3.56 4.55
N GLY A 40 -6.65 4.00 4.77
CA GLY A 40 -5.97 4.02 6.06
C GLY A 40 -5.21 2.74 6.41
N PHE A 41 -4.96 1.85 5.43
CA PHE A 41 -4.10 0.69 5.66
C PHE A 41 -2.63 1.06 5.45
N PRO A 42 -1.70 0.51 6.24
CA PRO A 42 -0.29 0.47 5.87
C PRO A 42 -0.11 -0.37 4.60
N VAL A 43 0.62 0.16 3.62
CA VAL A 43 0.84 -0.51 2.32
C VAL A 43 2.33 -0.63 2.03
N ILE A 44 2.75 -1.79 1.54
CA ILE A 44 4.09 -2.03 1.00
C ILE A 44 3.95 -2.50 -0.45
N GLY A 45 4.51 -1.73 -1.39
CA GLY A 45 4.54 -2.07 -2.81
C GLY A 45 5.86 -2.71 -3.21
N PHE A 46 5.80 -3.72 -4.08
CA PHE A 46 6.96 -4.39 -4.66
C PHE A 46 6.87 -4.33 -6.19
N ASP A 47 7.95 -4.01 -6.88
CA ASP A 47 8.06 -4.15 -8.34
C ASP A 47 9.52 -4.50 -8.70
N ILE A 48 9.71 -5.22 -9.78
CA ILE A 48 11.06 -5.57 -10.26
C ILE A 48 11.71 -4.40 -11.01
N ASP A 49 10.92 -3.44 -11.48
CA ASP A 49 11.41 -2.27 -12.20
C ASP A 49 11.77 -1.14 -11.22
N ALA A 50 13.06 -1.03 -10.90
CA ALA A 50 13.58 -0.01 -9.99
C ALA A 50 13.24 1.44 -10.41
N ARG A 51 12.98 1.70 -11.70
CA ARG A 51 12.60 3.04 -12.18
C ARG A 51 11.24 3.45 -11.63
N LYS A 52 10.30 2.51 -11.53
CA LYS A 52 8.97 2.77 -10.94
C LYS A 52 9.08 3.10 -9.47
N ILE A 53 9.90 2.35 -8.73
CA ILE A 53 10.13 2.57 -7.30
C ILE A 53 10.71 3.97 -7.08
N SER A 54 11.77 4.34 -7.81
CA SER A 54 12.39 5.66 -7.67
C SER A 54 11.45 6.82 -8.02
N ALA A 55 10.54 6.65 -8.98
CA ALA A 55 9.54 7.65 -9.29
C ALA A 55 8.55 7.84 -8.13
N LEU A 56 8.04 6.73 -7.56
CA LEU A 56 7.08 6.80 -6.43
C LEU A 56 7.71 7.41 -5.19
N GLU A 57 8.97 7.08 -4.87
CA GLU A 57 9.69 7.67 -3.74
C GLU A 57 9.89 9.19 -3.87
N LYS A 58 9.77 9.73 -5.10
CA LYS A 58 9.81 11.17 -5.39
C LYS A 58 8.42 11.82 -5.45
N GLY A 59 7.34 11.06 -5.23
CA GLY A 59 5.98 11.55 -5.44
C GLY A 59 5.59 11.69 -6.91
N GLU A 60 6.30 11.01 -7.83
CA GLU A 60 6.06 11.08 -9.26
C GLU A 60 5.18 9.91 -9.73
N SER A 61 4.22 10.21 -10.59
CA SER A 61 3.43 9.19 -11.29
C SER A 61 4.03 8.88 -12.66
N TYR A 62 4.33 7.60 -12.90
CA TYR A 62 4.71 7.08 -14.22
C TYR A 62 3.51 6.55 -15.03
N ILE A 63 2.29 6.61 -14.47
CA ILE A 63 1.04 6.25 -15.16
C ILE A 63 0.27 7.54 -15.44
N ARG A 64 0.15 7.90 -16.73
CA ARG A 64 -0.47 9.16 -17.17
C ARG A 64 -1.86 9.48 -16.59
N HIS A 65 -2.63 8.47 -16.19
CA HIS A 65 -3.98 8.63 -15.67
C HIS A 65 -4.07 8.54 -14.13
N ILE A 66 -2.93 8.49 -13.43
CA ILE A 66 -2.85 8.57 -11.98
C ILE A 66 -2.23 9.92 -11.64
N ASP A 67 -3.00 10.73 -10.90
CA ASP A 67 -2.54 12.01 -10.40
C ASP A 67 -1.37 11.85 -9.43
N ALA A 68 -0.34 12.68 -9.57
CA ALA A 68 0.83 12.67 -8.71
C ALA A 68 0.47 13.03 -7.27
N GLY A 69 -0.59 13.83 -7.04
CA GLY A 69 -1.09 14.14 -5.70
C GLY A 69 -1.65 12.94 -4.92
N ARG A 70 -1.78 11.76 -5.56
CA ARG A 70 -2.16 10.51 -4.90
C ARG A 70 -0.96 9.67 -4.45
N ILE A 71 0.25 9.97 -4.93
CA ILE A 71 1.50 9.29 -4.55
C ILE A 71 2.06 9.95 -3.29
#